data_AF-A0A0U2YYG0-F1
#
_entry.id   AF-A0A0U2YYG0-F1
#
_cell.length_a   1.000
_cell.length_b   1.000
_cell.length_c   1.000
_cell.angle_alpha   90.00
_cell.angle_beta   90.00
_cell.angle_gamma   90.00
#
_symmetry.space_group_name_H-M   'P 1'
#
loop_
_entity.id
_entity.type
_entity.pdbx_description
1 polymer ?
#
loop_
_entity_poly.entity_id
_entity_poly.type
_entity_poly.pdbx_seq_one_letter_code
_entity_poly.pdbx_strand_id
1 'polypeptide(L)'
;MNCTTTPMETLTDAVRLAFEKAMPSKVAASWGHANGLNVAGWDSRTNEEFVTMVLATIISGGGATPQQDGWHAVGPECCFGALTSGDVELLEYSYPIIIHKYSLMTDSGGAGKFRGGSGTAWEVEPLDKEMLCIGFGEGRRIPAMGAAGAISKDIDSKVGRVQLKRGGKVEVKRTNIMETIQPGDTVTNMNPGGGGYGNPFERPVEKVVWDVKNGLVSVKGAKEDYGVVISNAETLEVDTAATRELRG
;
A
#
# COMPACT_ATOMS: atom_id res chain seq x y z
N MET A 1 2.35 -6.71 -22.69
CA MET A 1 0.95 -6.33 -22.94
C MET A 1 0.63 -5.22 -21.96
N ASN A 2 0.24 -4.05 -22.46
CA ASN A 2 0.63 -2.76 -21.87
C ASN A 2 -0.43 -2.22 -20.92
N CYS A 3 -0.21 -2.39 -19.60
CA CYS A 3 -0.88 -1.57 -18.60
C CYS A 3 -0.35 -0.13 -18.73
N THR A 4 -1.15 0.79 -19.24
CA THR A 4 -0.79 2.21 -19.37
C THR A 4 -0.86 2.95 -18.03
N THR A 5 -1.53 2.37 -17.04
CA THR A 5 -1.65 2.91 -15.68
C THR A 5 -0.29 3.04 -15.00
N THR A 6 0.52 1.96 -15.03
CA THR A 6 1.84 1.92 -14.39
C THR A 6 2.81 3.00 -14.90
N PRO A 7 3.02 3.21 -16.22
CA PRO A 7 3.86 4.30 -16.71
C PRO A 7 3.23 5.68 -16.50
N MET A 8 1.89 5.80 -16.51
CA MET A 8 1.21 7.07 -16.21
C MET A 8 1.56 7.58 -14.81
N GLU A 9 1.54 6.71 -13.80
CA GLU A 9 1.91 7.08 -12.41
C GLU A 9 3.32 7.71 -12.34
N THR A 10 4.27 7.15 -13.10
CA THR A 10 5.65 7.70 -13.17
C THR A 10 5.72 9.04 -13.91
N LEU A 11 4.88 9.24 -14.94
CA LEU A 11 4.77 10.51 -15.64
C LEU A 11 4.15 11.59 -14.74
N THR A 12 3.13 11.24 -13.95
CA THR A 12 2.50 12.16 -13.01
C THR A 12 3.49 12.61 -11.95
N ASP A 13 4.31 11.70 -11.42
CA ASP A 13 5.42 12.03 -10.53
C ASP A 13 6.40 13.02 -11.14
N ALA A 14 6.80 12.82 -12.39
CA ALA A 14 7.72 13.73 -13.08
C ALA A 14 7.14 15.14 -13.23
N VAL A 15 5.86 15.24 -13.56
CA VAL A 15 5.13 16.52 -13.64
C VAL A 15 5.02 17.17 -12.26
N ARG A 16 4.70 16.38 -11.22
CA ARG A 16 4.60 16.82 -9.83
C ARG A 16 5.94 17.37 -9.32
N LEU A 17 7.07 16.73 -9.64
CA LEU A 17 8.41 17.23 -9.31
C LEU A 17 8.73 18.57 -9.99
N ALA A 18 8.27 18.78 -11.23
CA ALA A 18 8.43 20.05 -11.92
C ALA A 18 7.61 21.16 -11.23
N PHE A 19 6.37 20.87 -10.85
CA PHE A 19 5.53 21.80 -10.09
C PHE A 19 6.07 22.10 -8.70
N GLU A 20 6.70 21.13 -8.03
CA GLU A 20 7.29 21.35 -6.71
C GLU A 20 8.40 22.40 -6.77
N LYS A 21 9.20 22.41 -7.84
CA LYS A 21 10.22 23.45 -8.06
C LYS A 21 9.62 24.83 -8.31
N ALA A 22 8.48 24.89 -9.00
CA ALA A 22 7.84 26.15 -9.40
C ALA A 22 6.96 26.75 -8.29
N MET A 23 6.20 25.92 -7.56
CA MET A 23 5.28 26.32 -6.48
C MET A 23 5.28 25.30 -5.33
N PRO A 24 6.35 25.25 -4.50
CA PRO A 24 6.50 24.25 -3.44
C PRO A 24 5.34 24.17 -2.44
N SER A 25 4.67 25.29 -2.19
CA SER A 25 3.55 25.39 -1.23
C SER A 25 2.21 24.88 -1.77
N LYS A 26 2.13 24.53 -3.05
CA LYS A 26 0.87 24.11 -3.72
C LYS A 26 0.88 22.66 -4.23
N VAL A 27 1.96 21.92 -4.01
CA VAL A 27 2.03 20.52 -4.44
C VAL A 27 1.60 19.57 -3.32
N ALA A 28 0.90 18.50 -3.70
CA ALA A 28 0.78 17.31 -2.87
C ALA A 28 2.00 16.40 -3.10
N ALA A 29 2.20 15.44 -2.21
CA ALA A 29 3.07 14.30 -2.44
C ALA A 29 2.46 13.35 -3.48
N SER A 30 3.27 12.42 -3.99
CA SER A 30 2.83 11.46 -4.99
C SER A 30 1.74 10.52 -4.48
N TRP A 31 0.88 10.08 -5.39
CA TRP A 31 -0.09 9.02 -5.10
C TRP A 31 0.61 7.65 -5.01
N GLY A 32 -0.01 6.71 -4.31
CA GLY A 32 0.50 5.35 -4.21
C GLY A 32 0.47 4.64 -5.56
N HIS A 33 1.65 4.15 -5.97
CA HIS A 33 1.88 3.46 -7.23
C HIS A 33 1.31 2.04 -7.23
N ALA A 34 0.07 1.86 -7.66
CA ALA A 34 -0.68 0.63 -7.46
C ALA A 34 -0.08 -0.57 -8.22
N ASN A 35 -0.24 -1.76 -7.63
CA ASN A 35 0.00 -3.04 -8.26
C ASN A 35 -1.23 -3.93 -8.00
N GLY A 36 -1.61 -4.80 -8.93
CA GLY A 36 -2.88 -5.50 -8.87
C GLY A 36 -2.82 -6.92 -9.39
N LEU A 37 -3.91 -7.65 -9.17
CA LEU A 37 -4.10 -9.02 -9.62
C LEU A 37 -5.32 -9.13 -10.54
N ASN A 38 -5.12 -9.86 -11.62
CA ASN A 38 -6.22 -10.53 -12.33
C ASN A 38 -6.29 -11.98 -11.88
N VAL A 39 -7.50 -12.50 -11.80
CA VAL A 39 -7.73 -13.91 -11.48
C VAL A 39 -8.55 -14.55 -12.60
N ALA A 40 -8.19 -15.78 -12.95
CA ALA A 40 -8.90 -16.59 -13.91
C ALA A 40 -8.97 -18.05 -13.45
N GLY A 41 -10.01 -18.76 -13.85
CA GLY A 41 -10.19 -20.15 -13.47
C GLY A 41 -11.52 -20.71 -13.96
N TRP A 42 -11.95 -21.80 -13.34
CA TRP A 42 -13.22 -22.46 -13.62
C TRP A 42 -14.17 -22.32 -12.43
N ASP A 43 -15.41 -21.93 -12.68
CA ASP A 43 -16.47 -21.90 -11.68
C ASP A 43 -17.32 -23.17 -11.79
N SER A 44 -17.23 -24.06 -10.79
CA SER A 44 -17.99 -25.31 -10.77
C SER A 44 -19.50 -25.12 -10.56
N ARG A 45 -19.94 -23.95 -10.07
CA ARG A 45 -21.35 -23.63 -9.79
C ARG A 45 -22.12 -23.36 -11.08
N THR A 46 -21.47 -22.71 -12.04
CA THR A 46 -22.02 -22.40 -13.37
C THR A 46 -21.48 -23.31 -14.47
N ASN A 47 -20.37 -24.01 -14.19
CA ASN A 47 -19.62 -24.83 -15.14
C ASN A 47 -19.08 -24.02 -16.34
N GLU A 48 -18.50 -22.85 -16.06
CA GLU A 48 -17.94 -21.92 -17.03
C GLU A 48 -16.56 -21.41 -16.58
N GLU A 49 -15.78 -20.89 -17.53
CA GLU A 49 -14.55 -20.15 -17.23
C GLU A 49 -14.89 -18.75 -16.70
N PHE A 50 -14.11 -18.27 -15.73
CA PHE A 50 -14.15 -16.88 -15.30
C PHE A 50 -12.80 -16.21 -15.51
N VAL A 51 -12.84 -14.91 -15.77
CA VAL A 51 -11.70 -14.01 -15.71
C VAL A 51 -12.17 -12.68 -15.16
N THR A 52 -11.41 -12.11 -14.22
CA THR A 52 -11.73 -10.79 -13.69
C THR A 52 -10.49 -10.03 -13.26
N MET A 53 -10.56 -8.71 -13.44
CA MET A 53 -9.62 -7.79 -12.82
C MET A 53 -10.13 -7.43 -11.44
N VAL A 54 -9.40 -7.81 -10.41
CA VAL A 54 -9.85 -7.61 -9.03
C VAL A 54 -9.55 -6.17 -8.62
N LEU A 55 -10.50 -5.27 -8.80
CA LEU A 55 -10.34 -3.85 -8.48
C LEU A 55 -9.99 -3.57 -7.01
N ALA A 56 -10.41 -4.43 -6.09
CA ALA A 56 -10.01 -4.38 -4.68
C ALA A 56 -8.48 -4.47 -4.49
N THR A 57 -7.77 -5.02 -5.47
CA THR A 57 -6.32 -5.17 -5.48
C THR A 57 -5.57 -3.98 -6.07
N ILE A 58 -6.20 -2.88 -6.51
CA ILE A 58 -5.46 -1.70 -7.00
C ILE A 58 -5.71 -0.47 -6.11
N ILE A 59 -6.10 -0.70 -4.87
CA ILE A 59 -6.48 0.32 -3.92
C ILE A 59 -5.24 0.76 -3.13
N SER A 60 -4.68 1.91 -3.51
CA SER A 60 -3.50 2.50 -2.88
C SER A 60 -3.86 3.71 -1.99
N GLY A 61 -2.86 4.26 -1.32
CA GLY A 61 -3.00 5.46 -0.51
C GLY A 61 -2.73 6.75 -1.30
N GLY A 62 -3.43 7.82 -0.97
CA GLY A 62 -3.21 9.13 -1.57
C GLY A 62 -1.99 9.85 -0.99
N GLY A 63 -1.40 10.76 -1.75
CA GLY A 63 -0.30 11.59 -1.27
C GLY A 63 -0.74 12.61 -0.21
N ALA A 64 0.12 12.88 0.77
CA ALA A 64 -0.12 13.93 1.76
C ALA A 64 -0.05 15.33 1.13
N THR A 65 -0.70 16.31 1.78
CA THR A 65 -0.68 17.71 1.36
C THR A 65 0.06 18.57 2.39
N PRO A 66 0.31 19.87 2.11
CA PRO A 66 0.88 20.77 3.11
C PRO A 66 -0.02 21.03 4.33
N GLN A 67 -1.26 20.50 4.34
CA GLN A 67 -2.24 20.74 5.39
C GLN A 67 -2.77 19.47 6.06
N GLN A 68 -2.67 18.30 5.41
CA GLN A 68 -3.25 17.06 5.94
C GLN A 68 -2.53 15.80 5.48
N ASP A 69 -2.73 14.74 6.26
CA ASP A 69 -2.31 13.38 5.90
C ASP A 69 -3.05 12.92 4.62
N GLY A 70 -2.41 12.04 3.86
CA GLY A 70 -2.99 11.43 2.67
C GLY A 70 -4.09 10.42 3.01
N TRP A 71 -5.08 10.31 2.14
CA TRP A 71 -6.24 9.44 2.37
C TRP A 71 -5.85 7.97 2.22
N HIS A 72 -6.27 7.14 3.16
CA HIS A 72 -5.99 5.70 3.14
C HIS A 72 -6.91 5.01 2.14
N ALA A 73 -6.39 3.98 1.45
CA ALA A 73 -7.19 3.11 0.58
C ALA A 73 -8.16 3.88 -0.34
N VAL A 74 -7.67 4.95 -0.96
CA VAL A 74 -8.47 5.92 -1.73
C VAL A 74 -8.48 5.57 -3.22
N GLY A 75 -8.19 4.33 -3.59
CA GLY A 75 -8.20 3.88 -4.99
C GLY A 75 -6.95 4.27 -5.79
N PRO A 76 -6.90 3.89 -7.07
CA PRO A 76 -5.75 4.11 -7.94
C PRO A 76 -5.67 5.56 -8.43
N GLU A 77 -4.44 6.02 -8.72
CA GLU A 77 -4.17 7.38 -9.18
C GLU A 77 -4.91 7.74 -10.47
N CYS A 78 -5.04 6.79 -11.41
CA CYS A 78 -5.70 7.02 -12.70
C CYS A 78 -7.17 7.44 -12.59
N CYS A 79 -7.80 7.18 -11.44
CA CYS A 79 -9.18 7.56 -11.17
C CYS A 79 -9.29 8.67 -10.12
N PHE A 80 -8.17 9.18 -9.58
CA PHE A 80 -8.14 10.15 -8.48
C PHE A 80 -9.10 9.77 -7.31
N GLY A 81 -9.19 8.47 -7.04
CA GLY A 81 -10.06 7.90 -6.02
C GLY A 81 -11.55 7.85 -6.30
N ALA A 82 -11.97 8.07 -7.55
CA ALA A 82 -13.34 7.77 -7.98
C ALA A 82 -13.65 6.27 -8.06
N LEU A 83 -12.62 5.41 -8.05
CA LEU A 83 -12.77 3.96 -8.08
C LEU A 83 -12.67 3.41 -6.65
N THR A 84 -13.75 2.78 -6.20
CA THR A 84 -13.83 2.14 -4.89
C THR A 84 -13.56 0.64 -5.00
N SER A 85 -13.18 0.03 -3.87
CA SER A 85 -13.17 -1.41 -3.76
C SER A 85 -14.56 -2.00 -3.97
N GLY A 86 -14.64 -3.22 -4.50
CA GLY A 86 -15.88 -4.01 -4.50
C GLY A 86 -16.11 -4.64 -3.13
N ASP A 87 -17.37 -4.90 -2.80
CA ASP A 87 -17.71 -5.61 -1.57
C ASP A 87 -17.15 -7.03 -1.58
N VAL A 88 -16.56 -7.44 -0.45
CA VAL A 88 -15.97 -8.78 -0.29
C VAL A 88 -17.01 -9.86 -0.59
N GLU A 89 -18.22 -9.72 -0.05
CA GLU A 89 -19.32 -10.66 -0.26
C GLU A 89 -19.72 -10.77 -1.74
N LEU A 90 -19.70 -9.66 -2.49
CA LEU A 90 -20.02 -9.68 -3.92
C LEU A 90 -18.91 -10.34 -4.74
N LEU A 91 -17.64 -10.19 -4.35
CA LEU A 91 -16.51 -10.85 -5.00
C LEU A 91 -16.56 -12.37 -4.78
N GLU A 92 -16.78 -12.82 -3.54
CA GLU A 92 -16.91 -14.24 -3.21
C GLU A 92 -18.20 -14.87 -3.76
N TYR A 93 -19.26 -14.07 -3.90
CA TYR A 93 -20.45 -14.52 -4.61
C TYR A 93 -20.18 -14.70 -6.11
N SER A 94 -19.51 -13.73 -6.74
CA SER A 94 -19.33 -13.71 -8.19
C SER A 94 -18.27 -14.72 -8.68
N TYR A 95 -17.27 -15.05 -7.87
CA TYR A 95 -16.16 -15.92 -8.26
C TYR A 95 -15.90 -16.98 -7.19
N PRO A 96 -15.40 -18.19 -7.54
CA PRO A 96 -15.14 -19.28 -6.61
C PRO A 96 -13.86 -19.04 -5.77
N ILE A 97 -13.86 -17.94 -5.01
CA ILE A 97 -12.74 -17.47 -4.20
C ILE A 97 -13.20 -17.16 -2.77
N ILE A 98 -12.27 -17.17 -1.84
CA ILE A 98 -12.46 -16.69 -0.47
C ILE A 98 -11.37 -15.67 -0.11
N ILE A 99 -11.79 -14.53 0.44
CA ILE A 99 -10.92 -13.42 0.81
C ILE A 99 -10.66 -13.53 2.31
N HIS A 100 -9.43 -13.91 2.67
CA HIS A 100 -9.02 -14.07 4.07
C HIS A 100 -8.69 -12.74 4.74
N LYS A 101 -8.25 -11.76 3.96
CA LYS A 101 -7.80 -10.47 4.47
C LYS A 101 -8.08 -9.38 3.48
N TYR A 102 -8.68 -8.31 3.97
CA TYR A 102 -8.67 -7.01 3.31
C TYR A 102 -8.42 -5.93 4.36
N SER A 103 -7.22 -5.37 4.39
CA SER A 103 -6.79 -4.44 5.45
C SER A 103 -5.91 -3.33 4.94
N LEU A 104 -5.76 -2.26 5.72
CA LEU A 104 -4.65 -1.33 5.53
C LEU A 104 -3.31 -2.03 5.80
N MET A 105 -2.26 -1.53 5.15
CA MET A 105 -0.90 -2.00 5.37
C MET A 105 -0.12 -1.08 6.31
N THR A 106 0.35 -1.65 7.41
CA THR A 106 1.32 -1.02 8.31
C THR A 106 2.57 -0.62 7.54
N ASP A 107 3.08 0.58 7.84
CA ASP A 107 4.27 1.16 7.22
C ASP A 107 4.18 1.30 5.69
N SER A 108 2.99 1.29 5.07
CA SER A 108 2.90 1.49 3.61
C SER A 108 2.84 2.97 3.18
N GLY A 109 2.38 3.86 4.07
CA GLY A 109 2.29 5.29 3.82
C GLY A 109 3.64 5.99 3.98
N GLY A 110 4.00 6.85 3.03
CA GLY A 110 5.22 7.64 3.04
C GLY A 110 5.32 8.53 4.29
N ALA A 111 6.49 8.54 4.93
CA ALA A 111 6.72 9.33 6.12
C ALA A 111 6.84 10.83 5.78
N GLY A 112 6.27 11.66 6.65
CA GLY A 112 6.33 13.12 6.56
C GLY A 112 5.70 13.75 7.79
N LYS A 113 5.83 15.08 7.94
CA LYS A 113 5.05 15.84 8.93
C LYS A 113 3.57 15.50 8.79
N PHE A 114 3.11 15.48 7.54
CA PHE A 114 1.89 14.82 7.13
C PHE A 114 2.23 13.50 6.44
N ARG A 115 1.61 12.42 6.90
CA ARG A 115 1.88 11.05 6.44
C ARG A 115 1.08 10.77 5.17
N GLY A 116 1.67 10.06 4.22
CA GLY A 116 0.94 9.54 3.07
C GLY A 116 -0.10 8.51 3.45
N GLY A 117 -1.14 8.37 2.64
CA GLY A 117 -2.18 7.39 2.84
C GLY A 117 -1.64 5.96 2.85
N SER A 118 -2.19 5.08 3.69
CA SER A 118 -1.82 3.67 3.66
C SER A 118 -2.45 2.96 2.45
N GLY A 119 -1.70 2.04 1.86
CA GLY A 119 -2.20 1.08 0.87
C GLY A 119 -2.93 -0.09 1.54
N THR A 120 -3.29 -1.10 0.74
CA THR A 120 -4.10 -2.23 1.17
C THR A 120 -3.40 -3.59 0.97
N ALA A 121 -3.67 -4.53 1.87
CA ALA A 121 -3.34 -5.94 1.70
C ALA A 121 -4.63 -6.70 1.38
N TRP A 122 -4.62 -7.49 0.30
CA TRP A 122 -5.74 -8.33 -0.12
C TRP A 122 -5.26 -9.77 -0.30
N GLU A 123 -5.69 -10.67 0.60
CA GLU A 123 -5.32 -12.10 0.60
C GLU A 123 -6.51 -12.95 0.13
N VAL A 124 -6.26 -13.81 -0.85
CA VAL A 124 -7.28 -14.67 -1.46
C VAL A 124 -6.80 -16.09 -1.64
N GLU A 125 -7.74 -17.01 -1.64
CA GLU A 125 -7.60 -18.44 -1.93
C GLU A 125 -8.74 -18.87 -2.87
N PRO A 126 -8.51 -19.79 -3.82
CA PRO A 126 -9.60 -20.39 -4.59
C PRO A 126 -10.29 -21.52 -3.80
N LEU A 127 -11.61 -21.64 -3.93
CA LEU A 127 -12.41 -22.55 -3.09
C LEU A 127 -12.23 -24.03 -3.43
N ASP A 128 -12.35 -24.40 -4.70
CA ASP A 128 -12.53 -25.79 -5.13
C ASP A 128 -11.62 -26.22 -6.30
N LYS A 129 -11.32 -25.30 -7.22
CA LYS A 129 -10.42 -25.51 -8.36
C LYS A 129 -9.21 -24.60 -8.28
N GLU A 130 -8.17 -24.93 -9.04
CA GLU A 130 -7.03 -24.03 -9.16
C GLU A 130 -7.42 -22.71 -9.85
N MET A 131 -6.75 -21.63 -9.46
CA MET A 131 -6.96 -20.30 -9.98
C MET A 131 -5.63 -19.73 -10.48
N LEU A 132 -5.61 -19.24 -11.70
CA LEU A 132 -4.47 -18.52 -12.25
C LEU A 132 -4.50 -17.08 -11.75
N CYS A 133 -3.42 -16.64 -11.11
CA CYS A 133 -3.21 -15.26 -10.68
C CYS A 133 -2.16 -14.58 -11.55
N ILE A 134 -2.53 -13.43 -12.12
CA ILE A 134 -1.69 -12.66 -13.04
C ILE A 134 -1.49 -11.28 -12.42
N GLY A 135 -0.25 -11.01 -11.98
CA GLY A 135 0.15 -9.75 -11.35
C GLY A 135 0.60 -8.70 -12.36
N PHE A 136 0.35 -7.43 -12.04
CA PHE A 136 0.85 -6.28 -12.78
C PHE A 136 1.18 -5.11 -11.86
N GLY A 137 2.16 -4.30 -12.25
CA GLY A 137 2.55 -3.09 -11.52
C GLY A 137 3.60 -3.32 -10.44
N GLU A 138 4.02 -4.57 -10.21
CA GLU A 138 5.23 -4.88 -9.44
C GLU A 138 6.51 -4.48 -10.21
N GLY A 139 7.67 -4.61 -9.55
CA GLY A 139 8.98 -4.28 -10.13
C GLY A 139 9.49 -2.90 -9.75
N ARG A 140 8.70 -2.13 -9.00
CA ARG A 140 9.07 -0.79 -8.53
C ARG A 140 10.15 -0.86 -7.46
N ARG A 141 11.15 0.02 -7.62
CA ARG A 141 12.25 0.23 -6.67
C ARG A 141 12.15 1.57 -5.94
N ILE A 142 11.37 2.49 -6.51
CA ILE A 142 11.14 3.83 -5.98
C ILE A 142 9.69 3.87 -5.51
N PRO A 143 9.43 4.16 -4.23
CA PRO A 143 8.08 4.31 -3.70
C PRO A 143 7.46 5.63 -4.17
N ALA A 144 6.19 5.86 -3.86
CA ALA A 144 5.54 7.15 -4.06
C ALA A 144 6.40 8.27 -3.43
N MET A 145 6.75 9.29 -4.23
CA MET A 145 7.68 10.32 -3.81
C MET A 145 7.10 11.23 -2.74
N GLY A 146 7.93 11.52 -1.73
CA GLY A 146 7.63 12.53 -0.73
C GLY A 146 7.71 13.96 -1.28
N ALA A 147 7.06 14.88 -0.58
CA ALA A 147 7.05 16.31 -0.86
C ALA A 147 7.76 17.12 0.24
N ALA A 148 8.30 18.27 -0.12
CA ALA A 148 8.82 19.27 0.83
C ALA A 148 9.79 18.69 1.88
N GLY A 149 10.67 17.79 1.47
CA GLY A 149 11.67 17.14 2.34
C GLY A 149 11.19 15.87 3.06
N ALA A 150 10.00 15.36 2.75
CA ALA A 150 9.53 14.07 3.23
C ALA A 150 10.37 12.92 2.66
N ILE A 151 10.90 12.07 3.55
CA ILE A 151 11.73 10.91 3.21
C ILE A 151 11.31 9.74 4.11
N SER A 152 11.19 8.54 3.54
CA SER A 152 11.02 7.30 4.31
C SER A 152 12.35 6.54 4.34
N LYS A 153 12.70 5.96 5.49
CA LYS A 153 13.85 5.06 5.62
C LYS A 153 13.48 3.64 5.22
N ASP A 154 12.30 3.17 5.62
CA ASP A 154 11.78 1.90 5.15
C ASP A 154 11.21 2.07 3.74
N ILE A 155 11.98 1.66 2.73
CA ILE A 155 11.53 1.66 1.33
C ILE A 155 10.77 0.38 1.00
N ASP A 156 11.07 -0.71 1.72
CA ASP A 156 10.61 -2.05 1.36
C ASP A 156 9.11 -2.23 1.56
N SER A 157 8.58 -1.64 2.64
CA SER A 157 7.16 -1.62 2.95
C SER A 157 6.36 -0.66 2.06
N LYS A 158 7.02 0.32 1.44
CA LYS A 158 6.41 1.40 0.61
C LYS A 158 6.29 1.04 -0.88
N VAL A 159 6.72 -0.15 -1.29
CA VAL A 159 6.60 -0.65 -2.67
C VAL A 159 5.68 -1.87 -2.75
N GLY A 160 4.97 -1.96 -3.88
CA GLY A 160 4.07 -3.06 -4.19
C GLY A 160 4.79 -4.41 -4.26
N ARG A 161 4.14 -5.47 -3.77
CA ARG A 161 4.65 -6.85 -3.80
C ARG A 161 3.51 -7.85 -3.72
N VAL A 162 3.80 -9.09 -4.11
CA VAL A 162 2.89 -10.22 -3.93
C VAL A 162 3.51 -11.21 -2.95
N GLN A 163 2.70 -11.79 -2.07
CA GLN A 163 3.11 -12.88 -1.19
C GLN A 163 2.36 -14.15 -1.59
N LEU A 164 3.09 -15.22 -1.85
CA LEU A 164 2.54 -16.55 -2.13
C LEU A 164 2.74 -17.41 -0.89
N LYS A 165 1.66 -17.92 -0.32
CA LYS A 165 1.71 -18.83 0.84
C LYS A 165 1.37 -20.23 0.37
N ARG A 166 2.36 -21.12 0.38
CA ARG A 166 2.22 -22.53 -0.03
C ARG A 166 2.77 -23.46 1.04
N GLY A 167 1.97 -24.42 1.50
CA GLY A 167 2.38 -25.37 2.54
C GLY A 167 2.95 -24.70 3.80
N GLY A 168 2.38 -23.56 4.20
CA GLY A 168 2.81 -22.76 5.37
C GLY A 168 4.05 -21.87 5.14
N LYS A 169 4.68 -21.89 3.96
CA LYS A 169 5.82 -21.02 3.62
C LYS A 169 5.36 -19.82 2.82
N VAL A 170 5.89 -18.64 3.13
CA VAL A 170 5.62 -17.39 2.40
C VAL A 170 6.78 -17.05 1.49
N GLU A 171 6.52 -16.92 0.20
CA GLU A 171 7.45 -16.40 -0.81
C GLU A 171 7.02 -14.99 -1.23
N VAL A 172 7.94 -14.02 -1.20
CA VAL A 172 7.67 -12.65 -1.63
C VAL A 172 8.15 -12.44 -3.06
N LYS A 173 7.24 -12.06 -3.95
CA LYS A 173 7.51 -11.71 -5.35
C LYS A 173 7.49 -10.19 -5.52
N ARG A 174 8.53 -9.66 -6.15
CA ARG A 174 8.70 -8.21 -6.43
C ARG A 174 8.66 -7.88 -7.91
N THR A 175 8.31 -8.85 -8.73
CA THR A 175 8.13 -8.73 -10.18
C THR A 175 6.74 -9.24 -10.52
N ASN A 176 6.22 -8.84 -11.67
CA ASN A 176 4.94 -9.36 -12.15
C ASN A 176 4.96 -10.89 -12.13
N ILE A 177 3.85 -11.47 -11.71
CA ILE A 177 3.71 -12.92 -11.57
C ILE A 177 2.68 -13.47 -12.56
N MET A 178 2.82 -14.75 -12.86
CA MET A 178 1.76 -15.56 -13.45
C MET A 178 1.85 -16.91 -12.76
N GLU A 179 1.03 -17.10 -11.74
CA GLU A 179 1.15 -18.20 -10.78
C GLU A 179 -0.20 -18.89 -10.62
N THR A 180 -0.18 -20.22 -10.70
CA THR A 180 -1.35 -21.03 -10.35
C THR A 180 -1.42 -21.19 -8.83
N ILE A 181 -2.58 -20.90 -8.26
CA ILE A 181 -2.90 -21.04 -6.84
C ILE A 181 -3.82 -22.24 -6.68
N GLN A 182 -3.47 -23.15 -5.78
CA GLN A 182 -4.28 -24.32 -5.46
C GLN A 182 -5.19 -24.02 -4.26
N PRO A 183 -6.33 -24.71 -4.12
CA PRO A 183 -7.09 -24.68 -2.87
C PRO A 183 -6.18 -25.04 -1.68
N GLY A 184 -6.28 -24.27 -0.60
CA GLY A 184 -5.40 -24.32 0.58
C GLY A 184 -4.14 -23.44 0.51
N ASP A 185 -3.77 -22.93 -0.67
CA ASP A 185 -2.70 -21.94 -0.84
C ASP A 185 -3.29 -20.53 -0.97
N THR A 186 -2.57 -19.50 -0.50
CA THR A 186 -3.04 -18.11 -0.60
C THR A 186 -2.10 -17.24 -1.44
N VAL A 187 -2.68 -16.25 -2.11
CA VAL A 187 -1.94 -15.13 -2.71
C VAL A 187 -2.39 -13.84 -2.04
N THR A 188 -1.43 -13.05 -1.59
CA THR A 188 -1.68 -11.73 -1.00
C THR A 188 -1.09 -10.65 -1.88
N ASN A 189 -1.94 -9.75 -2.36
CA ASN A 189 -1.49 -8.52 -3.00
C ASN A 189 -1.24 -7.44 -1.94
N MET A 190 -0.06 -6.83 -1.96
CA MET A 190 0.35 -5.80 -1.01
C MET A 190 0.54 -4.49 -1.76
N ASN A 191 -0.45 -3.60 -1.70
CA ASN A 191 -0.41 -2.30 -2.36
C ASN A 191 0.38 -1.26 -1.55
N PRO A 192 1.15 -0.39 -2.24
CA PRO A 192 1.83 0.70 -1.58
C PRO A 192 0.88 1.84 -1.18
N GLY A 193 1.34 2.64 -0.24
CA GLY A 193 0.70 3.90 0.13
C GLY A 193 1.22 5.09 -0.68
N GLY A 194 0.67 6.27 -0.40
CA GLY A 194 1.10 7.53 -1.01
C GLY A 194 2.32 8.14 -0.32
N GLY A 195 2.92 9.16 -0.93
CA GLY A 195 4.05 9.90 -0.38
C GLY A 195 3.68 10.77 0.82
N GLY A 196 4.64 11.03 1.71
CA GLY A 196 4.48 11.98 2.82
C GLY A 196 4.79 13.42 2.42
N TYR A 197 4.46 14.39 3.28
CA TYR A 197 4.75 15.81 3.08
C TYR A 197 5.48 16.40 4.29
N GLY A 198 6.57 17.13 4.04
CA GLY A 198 7.37 17.80 5.07
C GLY A 198 8.28 16.84 5.84
N ASN A 199 9.19 17.41 6.65
CA ASN A 199 10.12 16.63 7.47
C ASN A 199 9.36 15.69 8.44
N PRO A 200 9.56 14.35 8.39
CA PRO A 200 8.92 13.41 9.30
C PRO A 200 9.17 13.68 10.79
N PHE A 201 10.31 14.25 11.15
CA PHE A 201 10.66 14.54 12.54
C PHE A 201 9.87 15.73 13.11
N GLU A 202 9.20 16.51 12.25
CA GLU A 202 8.25 17.55 12.65
C GLU A 202 6.83 17.01 12.88
N ARG A 203 6.55 15.73 12.59
CA ARG A 203 5.26 15.13 12.92
C ARG A 203 5.08 15.13 14.45
N PRO A 204 3.95 15.63 14.98
CA PRO A 204 3.70 15.61 16.41
C PRO A 204 3.79 14.19 16.99
N VAL A 205 4.43 14.04 18.14
CA VAL A 205 4.72 12.73 18.76
C VAL A 205 3.41 11.98 19.02
N GLU A 206 2.39 12.68 19.51
CA GLU A 206 1.07 12.15 19.78
C GLU A 206 0.38 11.60 18.52
N LYS A 207 0.64 12.18 17.33
CA LYS A 207 0.14 11.65 16.06
C LYS A 207 0.87 10.37 15.66
N VAL A 208 2.18 10.29 15.90
CA VAL A 208 2.94 9.07 15.65
C VAL A 208 2.46 7.94 16.57
N VAL A 209 2.24 8.23 17.85
CA VAL A 209 1.65 7.26 18.80
C VAL A 209 0.27 6.82 18.35
N TRP A 210 -0.56 7.74 17.85
CA TRP A 210 -1.87 7.41 17.28
C TRP A 210 -1.75 6.52 16.04
N ASP A 211 -0.81 6.80 15.14
CA ASP A 211 -0.54 5.96 13.97
C ASP A 211 -0.11 4.54 14.39
N VAL A 212 0.72 4.41 15.43
CA VAL A 212 1.14 3.10 15.97
C VAL A 212 -0.01 2.36 16.62
N LYS A 213 -0.82 3.05 17.43
CA LYS A 213 -2.02 2.48 18.05
C LYS A 213 -2.97 1.87 17.02
N ASN A 214 -3.11 2.50 15.87
CA ASN A 214 -3.99 2.06 14.79
C ASN A 214 -3.31 1.11 13.78
N GLY A 215 -2.06 0.70 14.03
CA GLY A 215 -1.32 -0.21 13.16
C GLY A 215 -0.96 0.39 11.79
N LEU A 216 -1.00 1.71 11.64
CA LEU A 216 -0.63 2.41 10.41
C LEU A 216 0.89 2.56 10.29
N VAL A 217 1.55 2.70 11.45
CA VAL A 217 3.01 2.74 11.60
C VAL A 217 3.41 1.67 12.62
N SER A 218 4.50 0.94 12.40
CA SER A 218 5.02 0.01 13.41
C SER A 218 5.84 0.73 14.47
N VAL A 219 6.12 0.08 15.61
CA VAL A 219 7.07 0.62 16.62
C VAL A 219 8.44 0.88 16.00
N LYS A 220 8.88 0.02 15.08
CA LYS A 220 10.11 0.19 14.31
C LYS A 220 10.01 1.42 13.40
N GLY A 221 8.92 1.54 12.64
CA GLY A 221 8.65 2.70 11.77
C GLY A 221 8.59 4.02 12.55
N ALA A 222 7.98 4.05 13.73
CA ALA A 222 7.94 5.23 14.60
C ALA A 222 9.34 5.74 14.92
N LYS A 223 10.27 4.84 15.24
CA LYS A 223 11.67 5.19 15.51
C LYS A 223 12.43 5.57 14.25
N GLU A 224 12.34 4.75 13.20
CA GLU A 224 13.16 4.91 12.00
C GLU A 224 12.72 6.11 11.15
N ASP A 225 11.43 6.17 10.82
CA ASP A 225 10.87 7.20 9.93
C ASP A 225 10.61 8.51 10.69
N TYR A 226 10.17 8.48 11.95
CA TYR A 226 9.72 9.68 12.68
C TYR A 226 10.60 10.08 13.86
N GLY A 227 11.60 9.29 14.23
CA GLY A 227 12.46 9.57 15.39
C GLY A 227 11.72 9.47 16.74
N VAL A 228 10.57 8.82 16.80
CA VAL A 228 9.78 8.63 18.03
C VAL A 228 10.08 7.26 18.62
N VAL A 229 10.60 7.24 19.85
CA VAL A 229 10.98 6.00 20.53
C VAL A 229 9.86 5.58 21.47
N ILE A 230 9.23 4.45 21.18
CA ILE A 230 8.24 3.82 22.07
C ILE A 230 9.00 2.86 22.99
N SER A 231 9.01 3.15 24.30
CA SER A 231 9.71 2.36 25.33
C SER A 231 8.93 1.10 25.71
N ASN A 232 7.60 1.14 25.61
CA ASN A 232 6.73 0.01 25.87
C ASN A 232 5.66 -0.08 24.77
N ALA A 233 5.68 -1.17 24.00
CA ALA A 233 4.78 -1.37 22.87
C ALA A 233 3.33 -1.67 23.29
N GLU A 234 3.09 -2.19 24.49
CA GLU A 234 1.76 -2.52 25.00
C GLU A 234 1.03 -1.26 25.50
N THR A 235 1.75 -0.40 26.23
CA THR A 235 1.19 0.85 26.77
C THR A 235 1.35 2.03 25.82
N LEU A 236 2.16 1.89 24.77
CA LEU A 236 2.58 2.93 23.84
C LEU A 236 3.26 4.12 24.54
N GLU A 237 3.97 3.85 25.64
CA GLU A 237 4.75 4.84 26.36
C GLU A 237 5.92 5.33 25.50
N VAL A 238 6.15 6.65 25.49
CA VAL A 238 7.21 7.28 24.70
C VAL A 238 8.40 7.60 25.58
N ASP A 239 9.59 7.18 25.14
CA ASP A 239 10.85 7.68 25.68
C ASP A 239 11.10 9.10 25.15
N THR A 240 10.73 10.10 25.96
CA THR A 240 10.87 11.50 25.59
C THR A 240 12.32 11.99 25.53
N ALA A 241 13.26 11.32 26.20
CA ALA A 241 14.67 11.67 26.15
C ALA A 241 15.29 11.17 24.83
N ALA A 242 15.11 9.88 24.52
CA ALA A 242 15.59 9.29 23.27
C ALA A 242 14.91 9.90 22.03
N THR A 243 13.62 10.25 22.12
CA THR A 243 12.91 10.95 21.03
C THR A 243 13.49 12.33 20.76
N ARG A 244 13.88 13.08 21.81
CA ARG A 244 14.55 14.39 21.65
C ARG A 244 15.92 14.22 21.01
N GLU A 245 16.72 13.28 21.50
CA GLU A 245 18.05 12.98 20.96
C GLU A 245 18.01 12.62 19.46
N LEU A 246 17.05 11.78 19.03
CA LEU A 246 16.92 11.40 17.63
C LEU A 246 16.46 12.56 16.72
N ARG A 247 15.69 13.51 17.25
CA ARG A 247 15.12 14.62 16.47
C ARG A 247 15.99 15.87 16.43
N GLY A 248 16.96 16.01 17.34
CA GLY A 248 17.87 17.16 17.45
C GLY A 248 17.30 18.26 18.34
#